data_AF-A0A4R3EDF9-F1
#
_entry.id   AF-A0A4R3EDF9-F1
#
_cell.length_a   1.000
_cell.length_b   1.000
_cell.length_c   1.000
_cell.angle_alpha   90.00
_cell.angle_beta   90.00
_cell.angle_gamma   90.00
#
_symmetry.space_group_name_H-M   'P 1'
#
loop_
_entity.id
_entity.type
_entity.pdbx_description
1 polymer ?
#
loop_
_entity_poly.entity_id
_entity_poly.type
_entity_poly.pdbx_seq_one_letter_code
_entity_poly.pdbx_strand_id
1 'polypeptide(L)'
;MMQLSARLRSATTTIAAIGVVGLAIVLAAWINTKAVEAARQVSLSIEIRERAERFLGHIRDAETGQRGFLLTGVDAYLAPYTSGRAAAMPELESLERLVQDAPMQRERAELMRSQAIRKLNELDATIALARDGKRPEALALCATAMASSRWTSCATPSSRSSSPRT
;
A
#
# COMPACT_ATOMS: atom_id res chain seq x y z
N MET A 1 24.72 14.42 -70.74
CA MET A 1 24.32 15.19 -69.53
C MET A 1 23.02 14.72 -68.85
N MET A 2 22.12 13.96 -69.50
CA MET A 2 20.84 13.51 -68.88
C MET A 2 20.93 12.33 -67.88
N GLN A 3 22.03 11.56 -67.87
CA GLN A 3 22.21 10.40 -66.96
C GLN A 3 22.66 10.78 -65.54
N LEU A 4 23.23 11.99 -65.36
CA LEU A 4 23.83 12.41 -64.08
C LEU A 4 22.77 12.95 -63.11
N SER A 5 21.81 13.74 -63.58
CA SER A 5 20.74 14.33 -62.77
C SER A 5 19.72 13.29 -62.24
N ALA A 6 19.49 12.21 -62.99
CA ALA A 6 18.63 11.10 -62.56
C ALA A 6 19.24 10.32 -61.38
N ARG A 7 20.56 10.07 -61.41
CA ARG A 7 21.29 9.39 -60.33
C ARG A 7 21.42 10.24 -59.07
N LEU A 8 21.60 11.57 -59.21
CA LEU A 8 21.61 12.49 -58.07
C LEU A 8 20.25 12.56 -57.37
N ARG A 9 19.13 12.54 -58.12
CA ARG A 9 17.78 12.53 -57.55
C ARG A 9 17.44 11.24 -56.81
N SER A 10 17.89 10.07 -57.27
CA SER A 10 17.71 8.81 -56.54
C SER A 10 18.59 8.71 -55.28
N ALA A 11 19.75 9.36 -55.28
CA ALA A 11 20.62 9.41 -54.11
C ALA A 11 20.02 10.29 -53.00
N THR A 12 19.41 11.43 -53.35
CA THR A 12 18.77 12.29 -52.35
C THR A 12 17.51 11.67 -51.75
N THR A 13 16.71 10.93 -52.54
CA THR A 13 15.51 10.25 -52.01
C THR A 13 15.85 9.09 -51.08
N THR A 14 16.91 8.32 -51.39
CA THR A 14 17.38 7.24 -50.51
C THR A 14 17.95 7.76 -49.21
N ILE A 15 18.75 8.83 -49.25
CA ILE A 15 19.26 9.51 -48.04
C ILE A 15 18.10 10.05 -47.20
N ALA A 16 17.11 10.72 -47.82
CA ALA A 16 15.94 11.22 -47.11
C ALA A 16 15.12 10.08 -46.48
N ALA A 17 14.92 8.97 -47.20
CA ALA A 17 14.20 7.80 -46.68
C ALA A 17 14.94 7.17 -45.48
N ILE A 18 16.26 7.01 -45.54
CA ILE A 18 17.08 6.52 -44.43
C ILE A 18 16.96 7.46 -43.23
N GLY A 19 17.00 8.78 -43.47
CA GLY A 19 16.82 9.79 -42.42
C GLY A 19 15.46 9.68 -41.71
N VAL A 20 14.38 9.49 -42.48
CA VAL A 20 13.01 9.31 -41.93
C VAL A 20 12.93 8.01 -41.12
N VAL A 21 13.48 6.91 -41.62
CA VAL A 21 13.49 5.63 -40.89
C VAL A 21 14.32 5.73 -39.62
N GLY A 22 15.49 6.36 -39.67
CA GLY A 22 16.33 6.60 -38.49
C GLY A 22 15.64 7.46 -37.44
N LEU A 23 14.97 8.55 -37.85
CA LEU A 23 14.18 9.39 -36.96
C LEU A 23 13.02 8.62 -36.33
N ALA A 24 12.31 7.80 -37.11
CA ALA A 24 11.23 6.97 -36.60
C ALA A 24 11.72 5.95 -35.55
N ILE A 25 12.88 5.32 -35.76
CA ILE A 25 13.51 4.40 -34.79
C ILE A 25 13.86 5.14 -33.49
N VAL A 26 14.46 6.33 -33.58
CA VAL A 26 14.81 7.14 -32.40
C VAL A 26 13.58 7.55 -31.61
N LEU A 27 12.51 8.01 -32.30
CA LEU A 27 11.24 8.35 -31.66
C LEU A 27 10.58 7.13 -31.00
N ALA A 28 10.57 5.98 -31.68
CA ALA A 28 10.04 4.73 -31.13
C ALA A 28 10.82 4.30 -29.87
N ALA A 29 12.14 4.39 -29.89
CA ALA A 29 12.98 4.09 -28.72
C ALA A 29 12.70 5.07 -27.56
N TRP A 30 12.55 6.36 -27.85
CA TRP A 30 12.21 7.37 -26.84
C TRP A 30 10.84 7.12 -26.20
N ILE A 31 9.81 6.84 -27.01
CA ILE A 31 8.47 6.49 -26.51
C ILE A 31 8.52 5.22 -25.65
N ASN A 32 9.25 4.19 -26.12
CA ASN A 32 9.37 2.93 -25.40
C ASN A 32 10.03 3.11 -24.02
N THR A 33 11.11 3.89 -23.93
CA THR A 33 11.76 4.18 -22.63
C THR A 33 10.85 4.93 -21.66
N LYS A 34 10.04 5.89 -22.14
CA LYS A 34 9.05 6.59 -21.30
C LYS A 34 7.91 5.68 -20.84
N ALA A 35 7.46 4.77 -21.70
CA ALA A 35 6.44 3.78 -21.37
C ALA A 35 6.93 2.79 -20.30
N VAL A 36 8.17 2.32 -20.40
CA VAL A 36 8.79 1.40 -19.42
C VAL A 36 8.95 2.07 -18.05
N GLU A 37 9.40 3.33 -18.00
CA GLU A 37 9.54 4.07 -16.74
C GLU A 37 8.19 4.31 -16.05
N ALA A 38 7.17 4.71 -16.81
CA ALA A 38 5.81 4.86 -16.29
C ALA A 38 5.25 3.52 -15.78
N ALA A 39 5.46 2.43 -16.52
CA ALA A 39 5.04 1.09 -16.10
C ALA A 39 5.74 0.63 -14.81
N ARG A 40 7.04 0.94 -14.66
CA ARG A 40 7.82 0.60 -13.46
C ARG A 40 7.29 1.32 -12.22
N GLN A 41 6.97 2.61 -12.32
CA GLN A 41 6.40 3.39 -11.20
C GLN A 41 5.00 2.91 -10.80
N VAL A 42 4.18 2.52 -11.78
CA VAL A 42 2.86 1.93 -11.53
C VAL A 42 3.01 0.59 -10.80
N SER A 43 3.91 -0.29 -11.26
CA SER A 43 4.16 -1.59 -10.63
C SER A 43 4.60 -1.44 -9.17
N LEU A 44 5.53 -0.53 -8.90
CA LEU A 44 6.00 -0.26 -7.53
C LEU A 44 4.86 0.24 -6.64
N SER A 45 4.04 1.16 -7.16
CA SER A 45 2.89 1.70 -6.42
C SER A 45 1.85 0.63 -6.09
N ILE A 46 1.61 -0.31 -7.00
CA ILE A 46 0.72 -1.45 -6.78
C ILE A 46 1.29 -2.37 -5.69
N GLU A 47 2.59 -2.69 -5.75
CA GLU A 47 3.23 -3.57 -4.75
C GLU A 47 3.21 -2.94 -3.34
N ILE A 48 3.53 -1.65 -3.23
CA ILE A 48 3.45 -0.89 -1.96
C ILE A 48 2.03 -0.97 -1.38
N ARG A 49 1.00 -0.74 -2.21
CA ARG A 49 -0.40 -0.81 -1.79
C ARG A 49 -0.77 -2.22 -1.32
N GLU A 50 -0.44 -3.23 -2.10
CA GLU A 50 -0.78 -4.62 -1.79
C GLU A 50 -0.15 -5.07 -0.46
N ARG A 51 1.12 -4.72 -0.21
CA ARG A 51 1.78 -5.03 1.06
C ARG A 51 1.18 -4.27 2.23
N ALA A 52 0.84 -3.00 2.04
CA ALA A 52 0.13 -2.24 3.07
C ALA A 52 -1.25 -2.86 3.39
N GLU A 53 -1.99 -3.31 2.38
CA GLU A 53 -3.28 -3.99 2.55
C GLU A 53 -3.12 -5.34 3.28
N ARG A 54 -2.11 -6.14 2.93
CA ARG A 54 -1.79 -7.40 3.65
C ARG A 54 -1.45 -7.16 5.12
N PHE A 55 -0.57 -6.19 5.39
CA PHE A 55 -0.23 -5.78 6.74
C PHE A 55 -1.47 -5.39 7.55
N LEU A 56 -2.34 -4.54 6.97
CA LEU A 56 -3.59 -4.13 7.62
C LEU A 56 -4.54 -5.31 7.84
N GLY A 57 -4.58 -6.25 6.90
CA GLY A 57 -5.31 -7.52 7.03
C GLY A 57 -4.87 -8.28 8.29
N HIS A 58 -3.56 -8.46 8.49
CA HIS A 58 -3.03 -9.15 9.65
C HIS A 58 -3.35 -8.47 10.99
N ILE A 59 -3.32 -7.13 11.03
CA ILE A 59 -3.75 -6.39 12.23
C ILE A 59 -5.26 -6.58 12.48
N ARG A 60 -6.09 -6.57 11.44
CA ARG A 60 -7.54 -6.82 11.56
C ARG A 60 -7.86 -8.24 12.01
N ASP A 61 -7.14 -9.23 11.48
CA ASP A 61 -7.27 -10.62 11.94
C ASP A 61 -6.94 -10.70 13.43
N ALA A 62 -5.90 -9.96 13.85
CA ALA A 62 -5.50 -9.96 15.23
C ALA A 62 -6.56 -9.37 16.18
N GLU A 63 -7.13 -8.23 15.80
CA GLU A 63 -8.27 -7.63 16.50
C GLU A 63 -9.51 -8.53 16.49
N THR A 64 -9.78 -9.20 15.36
CA THR A 64 -10.94 -10.08 15.21
C THR A 64 -10.84 -11.26 16.17
N GLY A 65 -9.66 -11.87 16.27
CA GLY A 65 -9.43 -12.97 17.21
C GLY A 65 -9.54 -12.53 18.67
N GLN A 66 -8.96 -11.38 19.00
CA GLN A 66 -9.07 -10.79 20.35
C GLN A 66 -10.54 -10.53 20.72
N ARG A 67 -11.33 -9.92 19.83
CA ARG A 67 -12.76 -9.65 20.08
C ARG A 67 -13.55 -10.93 20.28
N GLY A 68 -13.32 -11.94 19.45
CA GLY A 68 -13.96 -13.25 19.59
C GLY A 68 -13.66 -13.88 20.96
N PHE A 69 -12.40 -13.81 21.39
CA PHE A 69 -12.00 -14.30 22.71
C PHE A 69 -12.61 -13.49 23.85
N LEU A 70 -12.60 -12.16 23.80
CA LEU A 70 -13.20 -11.32 24.85
C LEU A 70 -14.71 -11.57 25.00
N LEU A 71 -15.42 -11.72 23.88
CA LEU A 71 -16.86 -11.96 23.86
C LEU A 71 -17.24 -13.36 24.36
N THR A 72 -16.48 -14.39 24.02
CA THR A 72 -16.89 -15.80 24.25
C THR A 72 -16.14 -16.50 25.38
N GLY A 73 -14.89 -16.12 25.63
CA GLY A 73 -13.99 -16.83 26.54
C GLY A 73 -13.38 -18.09 25.97
N VAL A 74 -13.65 -18.40 24.70
CA VAL A 74 -13.15 -19.62 24.06
C VAL A 74 -11.81 -19.34 23.38
N ASP A 75 -10.77 -20.05 23.81
CA ASP A 75 -9.39 -19.89 23.31
C ASP A 75 -9.25 -20.13 21.80
N ALA A 76 -10.14 -20.92 21.19
CA ALA A 76 -10.11 -21.15 19.74
C ALA A 76 -10.23 -19.85 18.91
N TYR A 77 -10.87 -18.80 19.45
CA TYR A 77 -10.92 -17.49 18.81
C TYR A 77 -9.58 -16.75 18.82
N LEU A 78 -8.56 -17.21 19.56
CA LEU A 78 -7.23 -16.62 19.54
C LEU A 78 -6.36 -17.08 18.36
N ALA A 79 -6.85 -17.99 17.50
CA ALA A 79 -6.11 -18.40 16.31
C ALA A 79 -5.83 -17.24 15.34
N PRO A 80 -6.81 -16.40 14.93
CA PRO A 80 -6.56 -15.19 14.13
C PRO A 80 -5.65 -14.15 14.81
N TYR A 81 -5.75 -14.03 16.14
CA TYR A 81 -4.83 -13.21 16.94
C TYR A 81 -3.38 -13.66 16.79
N THR A 82 -3.15 -14.96 16.97
CA THR A 82 -1.80 -15.52 16.95
C THR A 82 -1.19 -15.43 15.55
N SER A 83 -1.94 -15.79 14.51
CA SER A 83 -1.46 -15.73 13.12
C SER A 83 -1.27 -14.30 12.64
N GLY A 84 -2.23 -13.40 12.90
CA GLY A 84 -2.17 -12.00 12.50
C GLY A 84 -1.00 -11.27 13.15
N ARG A 85 -0.79 -11.46 14.46
CA ARG A 85 0.35 -10.87 15.19
C ARG A 85 1.69 -11.33 14.64
N ALA A 86 1.83 -12.62 14.32
CA ALA A 86 3.06 -13.19 13.77
C ALA A 86 3.37 -12.68 12.35
N ALA A 87 2.35 -12.46 11.53
CA ALA A 87 2.50 -12.05 10.12
C ALA A 87 2.63 -10.53 9.92
N ALA A 88 2.09 -9.71 10.83
CA ALA A 88 2.05 -8.25 10.65
C ALA A 88 3.45 -7.61 10.56
N MET A 89 4.36 -7.90 11.50
CA MET A 89 5.68 -7.23 11.52
C MET A 89 6.55 -7.58 10.30
N PRO A 90 6.64 -8.84 9.84
CA PRO A 90 7.38 -9.19 8.62
C PRO A 90 6.86 -8.50 7.34
N GLU A 91 5.54 -8.33 7.22
CA GLU A 91 4.97 -7.61 6.06
C GLU A 91 5.32 -6.12 6.11
N LEU A 92 5.31 -5.52 7.31
CA LEU A 92 5.69 -4.13 7.47
C LEU A 92 7.19 -3.89 7.19
N GLU A 93 8.07 -4.78 7.66
CA GLU A 93 9.50 -4.74 7.33
C GLU A 93 9.76 -4.84 5.83
N SER A 94 8.92 -5.61 5.13
CA SER A 94 9.01 -5.72 3.68
C SER A 94 8.52 -4.44 2.98
N LEU A 95 7.45 -3.82 3.49
CA LEU A 95 6.97 -2.53 3.02
C LEU A 95 8.02 -1.43 3.21
N GLU A 96 8.66 -1.35 4.38
CA GLU A 96 9.71 -0.37 4.70
C GLU A 96 10.91 -0.46 3.74
N ARG A 97 11.31 -1.68 3.36
CA ARG A 97 12.35 -1.92 2.36
C ARG A 97 11.96 -1.41 0.97
N LEU A 98 10.70 -1.58 0.56
CA LEU A 98 10.22 -1.07 -0.73
C LEU A 98 10.20 0.46 -0.81
N VAL A 99 9.94 1.12 0.31
CA VAL A 99 9.80 2.59 0.37
C VAL A 99 11.07 3.29 0.83
N GLN A 100 12.20 2.57 0.93
CA GLN A 100 13.43 3.11 1.50
C GLN A 100 13.92 4.36 0.75
N ASP A 101 13.79 4.41 -0.57
CA ASP A 101 14.31 5.52 -1.38
C ASP A 101 13.31 6.69 -1.51
N ALA A 102 12.14 6.60 -0.84
CA ALA A 102 11.08 7.59 -0.88
C ALA A 102 10.81 8.16 0.53
N PRO A 103 11.44 9.28 0.92
CA PRO A 103 11.41 9.80 2.31
C PRO A 103 10.01 9.93 2.91
N MET A 104 9.05 10.48 2.15
CA MET A 104 7.66 10.64 2.60
C MET A 104 6.94 9.29 2.79
N GLN A 105 7.28 8.27 2.00
CA GLN A 105 6.67 6.93 2.14
C GLN A 105 7.32 6.16 3.30
N ARG A 106 8.64 6.32 3.51
CA ARG A 106 9.35 5.80 4.68
C ARG A 106 8.76 6.33 5.98
N GLU A 107 8.55 7.64 6.09
CA GLU A 107 7.94 8.25 7.29
C GLU A 107 6.54 7.67 7.58
N ARG A 108 5.74 7.42 6.53
CA ARG A 108 4.43 6.78 6.68
C ARG A 108 4.55 5.33 7.18
N ALA A 109 5.51 4.57 6.67
CA ALA A 109 5.75 3.20 7.11
C ALA A 109 6.22 3.15 8.58
N GLU A 110 7.09 4.07 9.00
CA GLU A 110 7.51 4.22 10.41
C GLU A 110 6.33 4.59 11.32
N LEU A 111 5.45 5.48 10.86
CA LEU A 111 4.22 5.81 11.59
C LEU A 111 3.33 4.58 11.74
N MET A 112 3.13 3.80 10.67
CA MET A 112 2.40 2.52 10.69
C MET A 112 3.01 1.54 11.69
N ARG A 113 4.35 1.44 11.76
CA ARG A 113 5.07 0.61 12.75
C ARG A 113 4.73 1.02 14.17
N SER A 114 4.87 2.31 14.47
CA SER A 114 4.58 2.82 15.81
C SER A 114 3.12 2.54 16.23
N GLN A 115 2.17 2.68 15.30
CA GLN A 115 0.75 2.45 15.52
C GLN A 115 0.46 0.97 15.74
N ALA A 116 1.03 0.09 14.93
CA ALA A 116 0.82 -1.35 15.05
C ALA A 116 1.45 -1.93 16.32
N ILE A 117 2.64 -1.48 16.72
CA ILE A 117 3.23 -1.91 18.01
C ILE A 117 2.32 -1.53 19.16
N ARG A 118 1.82 -0.28 19.19
CA ARG A 118 0.86 0.15 20.22
C ARG A 118 -0.41 -0.72 20.21
N LYS A 119 -0.95 -1.00 19.02
CA LYS A 119 -2.15 -1.81 18.89
C LYS A 119 -1.94 -3.25 19.34
N LEU A 120 -0.85 -3.89 18.93
CA LEU A 120 -0.54 -5.25 19.35
C LEU A 120 -0.33 -5.32 20.87
N ASN A 121 0.38 -4.37 21.47
CA ASN A 121 0.54 -4.32 22.93
C ASN A 121 -0.80 -4.17 23.67
N GLU A 122 -1.74 -3.38 23.14
CA GLU A 122 -3.10 -3.27 23.67
C GLU A 122 -3.84 -4.63 23.58
N LEU A 123 -3.76 -5.32 22.43
CA LEU A 123 -4.37 -6.63 22.26
C LEU A 123 -3.78 -7.66 23.23
N ASP A 124 -2.44 -7.72 23.33
CA ASP A 124 -1.72 -8.60 24.26
C ASP A 124 -2.20 -8.37 25.70
N ALA A 125 -2.30 -7.11 26.14
CA ALA A 125 -2.72 -6.74 27.50
C ALA A 125 -4.18 -7.10 27.79
N THR A 126 -5.10 -6.83 26.84
CA THR A 126 -6.52 -7.17 27.03
C THR A 126 -6.77 -8.67 27.05
N ILE A 127 -6.05 -9.45 26.25
CA ILE A 127 -6.10 -10.91 26.27
C ILE A 127 -5.57 -11.45 27.60
N ALA A 128 -4.45 -10.91 28.09
CA ALA A 128 -3.89 -11.31 29.39
C ALA A 128 -4.88 -11.06 30.53
N LEU A 129 -5.48 -9.86 30.61
CA LEU A 129 -6.50 -9.54 31.61
C LEU A 129 -7.71 -10.48 31.54
N ALA A 130 -8.18 -10.80 30.34
CA ALA A 130 -9.31 -11.71 30.18
C ALA A 130 -8.99 -13.16 30.56
N ARG A 131 -7.73 -13.61 30.36
CA ARG A 131 -7.25 -14.92 30.84
C ARG A 131 -7.14 -14.98 32.37
N ASP A 132 -6.78 -13.86 33.01
CA ASP A 132 -6.74 -13.72 34.47
C ASP A 132 -8.14 -13.60 35.12
N GLY A 133 -9.22 -13.76 34.34
CA GLY A 133 -10.60 -13.60 34.81
C GLY A 133 -11.04 -12.14 34.96
N LYS A 134 -10.17 -11.17 34.67
CA LYS A 134 -10.41 -9.71 34.79
C LYS A 134 -11.07 -9.14 33.54
N ARG A 135 -12.14 -9.79 33.08
CA ARG A 135 -12.89 -9.41 31.87
C ARG A 135 -13.37 -7.95 31.86
N PRO A 136 -13.96 -7.42 32.95
CA PRO A 136 -14.39 -6.03 32.98
C PRO A 136 -13.23 -5.05 32.76
N GLU A 137 -12.04 -5.34 33.31
CA GLU A 137 -10.83 -4.53 33.13
C GLU A 137 -10.31 -4.63 31.69
N ALA A 138 -10.33 -5.83 31.09
CA ALA A 138 -9.98 -6.02 29.67
C ALA A 138 -10.87 -5.20 28.74
N LEU A 139 -12.18 -5.18 28.99
CA LEU A 139 -13.15 -4.39 28.21
C LEU A 139 -12.96 -2.88 28.43
N ALA A 140 -12.68 -2.45 29.66
CA ALA A 140 -12.39 -1.05 29.96
C ALA A 140 -11.13 -0.56 29.24
N LEU A 141 -10.04 -1.34 29.27
CA LEU A 141 -8.81 -1.03 28.54
C LEU A 141 -9.04 -0.93 27.03
N CYS A 142 -9.77 -1.88 26.45
CA CYS A 142 -10.16 -1.86 25.04
C CYS A 142 -10.97 -0.59 24.69
N ALA A 143 -11.92 -0.19 25.55
CA ALA A 143 -12.72 1.02 25.35
C ALA A 143 -11.88 2.30 25.38
N THR A 144 -10.96 2.43 26.34
CA THR A 144 -10.04 3.57 26.41
C THR A 144 -9.14 3.63 25.19
N ALA A 145 -8.62 2.50 24.75
CA ALA A 145 -7.76 2.45 23.57
C ALA A 145 -8.51 2.80 22.28
N MET A 146 -9.75 2.34 22.12
CA MET A 146 -10.62 2.76 21.01
C MET A 146 -10.82 4.28 20.98
N ALA A 147 -11.05 4.92 22.12
CA ALA A 147 -11.19 6.38 22.21
C ALA A 147 -9.90 7.13 21.83
N SER A 148 -8.73 6.56 22.13
CA SER A 148 -7.43 7.14 21.77
C SER A 148 -7.06 6.94 20.30
N SER A 149 -7.67 5.97 19.63
CA SER A 149 -7.31 5.55 18.28
C SER A 149 -8.00 6.42 17.22
N ARG A 150 -7.20 7.13 16.39
CA ARG A 150 -7.67 7.97 15.26
C ARG A 150 -8.32 7.17 14.12
N TRP A 151 -8.48 5.85 14.25
CA TRP A 151 -8.96 4.96 13.18
C TRP A 151 -10.43 5.20 12.81
N THR A 152 -11.26 5.70 13.74
CA THR A 152 -12.67 6.00 13.47
C THR A 152 -12.88 7.25 12.63
N SER A 153 -11.90 8.14 12.52
CA SER A 153 -12.04 9.35 11.70
C SER A 153 -12.14 9.06 10.20
N CYS A 154 -11.75 7.85 9.75
CA CYS A 154 -11.88 7.43 8.35
C CYS A 154 -13.23 6.75 8.04
N ALA A 155 -14.05 6.42 9.05
CA ALA A 155 -15.28 5.65 8.87
C ALA A 155 -16.56 6.50 8.85
N THR A 156 -16.49 7.81 9.10
CA THR A 156 -17.63 8.73 8.88
C THR A 156 -17.80 8.97 7.39
N PRO A 157 -18.91 8.53 6.76
CA PRO A 157 -19.26 9.02 5.43
C PRO A 157 -19.45 10.53 5.58
N SER A 158 -18.69 11.32 4.83
CA SER A 158 -18.93 12.76 4.73
C SER A 158 -20.39 12.96 4.35
N SER A 159 -21.22 13.42 5.29
CA SER A 159 -22.59 13.79 5.03
C SER A 159 -22.57 14.88 3.96
N ARG A 160 -22.97 14.50 2.75
CA ARG A 160 -23.10 15.39 1.61
C ARG A 160 -24.07 16.50 1.99
N SER A 161 -23.57 17.73 2.11
CA SER A 161 -24.39 18.92 2.32
C SER A 161 -25.38 19.06 1.16
N SER A 162 -26.66 18.81 1.43
CA SER A 162 -27.75 19.19 0.55
C SER A 162 -27.90 20.70 0.58
N SER A 163 -27.39 21.37 -0.46
CA SER A 163 -27.79 22.74 -0.79
C SER A 163 -29.26 22.73 -1.21
N PRO A 164 -30.13 23.58 -0.63
CA PRO A 164 -31.46 23.80 -1.19
C PRO A 164 -31.28 24.59 -2.48
N ARG A 165 -31.80 24.07 -3.58
CA ARG A 165 -31.90 24.80 -4.84
C ARG A 165 -33.17 25.62 -4.76
N THR A 166 -33.02 26.94 -4.70
CA THR A 166 -34.06 27.93 -5.03
C THR A 166 -34.46 27.81 -6.50
#